data_AF-A0A965QZX8-F1
#
_entry.id   AF-A0A965QZX8-F1
#
_cell.length_a   1.000
_cell.length_b   1.000
_cell.length_c   1.000
_cell.angle_alpha   90.00
_cell.angle_beta   90.00
_cell.angle_gamma   90.00
#
_symmetry.space_group_name_H-M   'P 1'
#
loop_
_entity.id
_entity.type
_entity.pdbx_description
1 polymer ?
#
loop_
_entity_poly.entity_id
_entity_poly.type
_entity_poly.pdbx_seq_one_letter_code
_entity_poly.pdbx_strand_id
1 'polypeptide(L)'
;AQPFYVNAPFGIVLVHNGNLTNAHALKHELASLDHRHINTQSDSEVLLNVLAHELEHTTRGQTLRVEDVFTAVRKVHRRVRGSYAVIALIAGQGVLAFRDPFGIRPLCMGSGPGTVMLASESVVLEGTGHALERNIEPGEAVFIDLHGTVHAQQCADAPQLKPCIFEYVYLARPDSVMDGISVYQARVNLGEALARRVVSQVPPSQIDVVIPIPESSRPSAAQLAQLLGLPYREGFVKNRYVGRTFIMPGQAVRKKSVRQKLNAIASEFKGRNVLLVDDSIVRGTTSQEIVQMARDAGAAKVYLASAAPPVRYPNVYGIDMPTASELVAHDRSVEEIRAIIGCDALIYQDVDAMKKAIGALNLRISGFDASCFDGVYVTGDVGDADIARLNAARVGGGEDEHDSSRLALPNPVS
;
A
#
# COMPACT_ATOMS: atom_id res chain seq x y z
N ALA A 1 -3.50 19.69 1.44
CA ALA A 1 -3.08 18.36 1.91
C ALA A 1 -3.89 18.02 3.16
N GLN A 2 -3.92 16.76 3.58
CA GLN A 2 -4.50 16.38 4.89
C GLN A 2 -3.64 16.94 6.05
N PRO A 3 -4.19 17.11 7.27
CA PRO A 3 -5.59 16.85 7.63
C PRO A 3 -6.58 17.87 7.04
N PHE A 4 -7.83 17.46 6.86
CA PHE A 4 -8.92 18.39 6.56
C PHE A 4 -9.70 18.75 7.82
N TYR A 5 -10.37 19.89 7.80
CA TYR A 5 -11.12 20.44 8.94
C TYR A 5 -12.48 21.00 8.51
N VAL A 6 -13.49 20.80 9.36
CA VAL A 6 -14.76 21.53 9.31
C VAL A 6 -15.09 22.07 10.68
N ASN A 7 -15.66 23.28 10.74
CA ASN A 7 -16.00 23.96 11.99
C ASN A 7 -17.33 23.50 12.61
N ALA A 8 -18.21 22.85 11.83
CA ALA A 8 -19.51 22.40 12.30
C ALA A 8 -19.87 20.98 11.82
N PRO A 9 -20.39 20.11 12.71
CA PRO A 9 -20.63 20.35 14.14
C PRO A 9 -19.32 20.23 14.96
N PHE A 10 -19.27 20.87 16.14
CA PHE A 10 -18.21 20.82 17.16
C PHE A 10 -16.80 21.32 16.76
N GLY A 11 -16.39 21.14 15.51
CA GLY A 11 -15.01 21.26 15.05
C GLY A 11 -14.38 19.88 14.91
N ILE A 12 -14.19 19.42 13.68
CA ILE A 12 -13.67 18.06 13.38
C ILE A 12 -12.47 18.19 12.46
N VAL A 13 -11.36 17.57 12.85
CA VAL A 13 -10.15 17.42 12.03
C VAL A 13 -9.98 15.95 11.70
N LEU A 14 -9.75 15.59 10.45
CA LEU A 14 -9.68 14.19 10.01
C LEU A 14 -8.46 13.91 9.13
N VAL A 15 -7.83 12.76 9.40
CA VAL A 15 -6.88 12.09 8.52
C VAL A 15 -7.42 10.73 8.08
N HIS A 16 -7.05 10.34 6.87
CA HIS A 16 -7.56 9.18 6.15
C HIS A 16 -6.44 8.57 5.30
N ASN A 17 -6.20 7.27 5.51
CA ASN A 17 -5.47 6.42 4.58
C ASN A 17 -6.47 5.48 3.91
N GLY A 18 -6.61 5.55 2.59
CA GLY A 18 -7.56 4.76 1.83
C GLY A 18 -8.00 5.47 0.56
N ASN A 19 -9.08 4.96 -0.03
CA ASN A 19 -9.77 5.61 -1.15
C ASN A 19 -11.26 5.22 -1.16
N LEU A 20 -12.12 6.21 -1.36
CA LEU A 20 -13.57 5.99 -1.49
C LEU A 20 -13.96 5.71 -2.95
N THR A 21 -14.53 4.54 -3.23
CA THR A 21 -14.96 4.13 -4.58
C THR A 21 -16.17 4.93 -5.06
N ASN A 22 -17.01 5.39 -4.15
CA ASN A 22 -18.20 6.19 -4.45
C ASN A 22 -18.06 7.70 -4.14
N ALA A 23 -16.83 8.22 -4.06
CA ALA A 23 -16.56 9.63 -3.70
C ALA A 23 -17.33 10.65 -4.57
N HIS A 24 -17.44 10.41 -5.88
CA HIS A 24 -18.14 11.31 -6.79
C HIS A 24 -19.65 11.39 -6.50
N ALA A 25 -20.27 10.24 -6.23
CA ALA A 25 -21.69 10.19 -5.87
C ALA A 25 -21.92 10.90 -4.53
N LEU A 26 -21.08 10.63 -3.53
CA LEU A 26 -21.13 11.27 -2.21
C LEU A 26 -20.92 12.79 -2.29
N LYS A 27 -20.01 13.27 -3.15
CA LYS A 27 -19.82 14.71 -3.36
C LYS A 27 -21.09 15.39 -3.89
N HIS A 28 -21.81 14.73 -4.78
CA HIS A 28 -23.08 15.24 -5.30
C HIS A 28 -24.19 15.18 -4.24
N GLU A 29 -24.28 14.10 -3.48
CA GLU A 29 -25.20 13.92 -2.37
C GLU A 29 -25.00 14.99 -1.29
N LEU A 30 -23.75 15.21 -0.86
CA LEU A 30 -23.38 16.24 0.13
C LEU A 30 -23.79 17.64 -0.33
N ALA A 31 -23.59 17.98 -1.60
CA ALA A 31 -23.95 19.29 -2.13
C ALA A 31 -25.47 19.50 -2.23
N SER A 32 -26.21 18.46 -2.66
CA SER A 32 -27.63 18.57 -3.01
C SER A 32 -28.58 18.30 -1.84
N LEU A 33 -28.24 17.38 -0.94
CA LEU A 33 -29.08 16.95 0.18
C LEU A 33 -28.57 17.50 1.51
N ASP A 34 -27.26 17.45 1.74
CA ASP A 34 -26.67 17.84 3.02
C ASP A 34 -26.25 19.32 3.04
N HIS A 35 -26.32 20.00 1.89
CA HIS A 35 -25.88 21.37 1.67
C HIS A 35 -24.44 21.67 2.14
N ARG A 36 -23.56 20.67 2.00
CA ARG A 36 -22.13 20.76 2.32
C ARG A 36 -21.31 20.85 1.04
N HIS A 37 -20.62 21.98 0.87
CA HIS A 37 -19.73 22.20 -0.27
C HIS A 37 -18.37 21.53 -0.04
N ILE A 38 -17.82 20.93 -1.11
CA ILE A 38 -16.50 20.27 -1.11
C ILE A 38 -15.56 21.07 -2.00
N ASN A 39 -14.51 21.63 -1.40
CA ASN A 39 -13.58 22.56 -2.06
C ASN A 39 -12.52 21.86 -2.91
N THR A 40 -12.19 20.60 -2.61
CA THR A 40 -11.13 19.85 -3.29
C THR A 40 -11.65 18.64 -4.08
N GLN A 41 -10.73 17.89 -4.68
CA GLN A 41 -10.98 16.58 -5.28
C GLN A 41 -10.51 15.43 -4.37
N SER A 42 -10.14 15.72 -3.11
CA SER A 42 -9.76 14.69 -2.16
C SER A 42 -11.01 14.04 -1.58
N ASP A 43 -11.10 12.73 -1.72
CA ASP A 43 -12.11 11.90 -1.07
C ASP A 43 -12.04 11.95 0.46
N SER A 44 -10.89 12.28 1.05
CA SER A 44 -10.78 12.57 2.50
C SER A 44 -11.64 13.77 2.95
N GLU A 45 -11.81 14.80 2.12
CA GLU A 45 -12.71 15.92 2.44
C GLU A 45 -14.18 15.51 2.35
N VAL A 46 -14.50 14.63 1.38
CA VAL A 46 -15.82 13.99 1.27
C VAL A 46 -16.11 13.16 2.52
N LEU A 47 -15.18 12.30 2.93
CA LEU A 47 -15.32 11.45 4.12
C LEU A 47 -15.52 12.26 5.41
N LEU A 48 -14.75 13.34 5.57
CA LEU A 48 -14.91 14.29 6.67
C LEU A 48 -16.32 14.88 6.71
N ASN A 49 -16.84 15.31 5.57
CA ASN A 49 -18.17 15.93 5.52
C ASN A 49 -19.30 14.92 5.72
N VAL A 50 -19.15 13.66 5.26
CA VAL A 50 -20.08 12.58 5.62
C VAL A 50 -20.09 12.36 7.13
N LEU A 51 -18.92 12.21 7.77
CA LEU A 51 -18.83 12.04 9.23
C LEU A 51 -19.45 13.23 9.97
N ALA A 52 -19.15 14.46 9.55
CA ALA A 52 -19.69 15.67 10.15
C ALA A 52 -21.22 15.74 10.06
N HIS A 53 -21.79 15.40 8.89
CA HIS A 53 -23.23 15.33 8.71
C HIS A 53 -23.87 14.26 9.61
N GLU A 54 -23.29 13.07 9.68
CA GLU A 54 -23.85 12.00 10.52
C GLU A 54 -23.79 12.31 12.01
N LEU A 55 -22.74 13.01 12.47
CA LEU A 55 -22.65 13.50 13.84
C LEU A 55 -23.71 14.56 14.14
N GLU A 56 -23.90 15.53 13.23
CA GLU A 56 -24.92 16.58 13.37
C GLU A 56 -26.33 15.99 13.47
N HIS A 57 -26.67 15.07 12.55
CA HIS A 57 -27.97 14.43 12.52
C HIS A 57 -28.22 13.51 13.72
N THR A 58 -27.18 12.85 14.24
CA THR A 58 -27.31 11.94 15.38
C THR A 58 -27.46 12.72 16.69
N THR A 59 -26.67 13.77 16.88
CA THR A 59 -26.71 14.62 18.08
C THR A 59 -27.91 15.56 18.13
N ARG A 60 -28.48 15.94 16.97
CA ARG A 60 -29.60 16.89 16.87
C ARG A 60 -29.33 18.21 17.62
N GLY A 61 -28.08 18.67 17.60
CA GLY A 61 -27.64 19.89 18.29
C GLY A 61 -27.46 19.77 19.81
N GLN A 62 -27.57 18.56 20.37
CA GLN A 62 -27.29 18.29 21.79
C GLN A 62 -25.80 18.01 22.02
N THR A 63 -25.41 17.93 23.30
CA THR A 63 -24.08 17.49 23.71
C THR A 63 -23.78 16.09 23.19
N LEU A 64 -22.63 15.93 22.54
CA LEU A 64 -22.18 14.65 22.00
C LEU A 64 -22.02 13.61 23.11
N ARG A 65 -22.62 12.44 22.95
CA ARG A 65 -22.39 11.26 23.78
C ARG A 65 -21.56 10.24 23.02
N VAL A 66 -20.87 9.36 23.74
CA VAL A 66 -20.07 8.27 23.13
C VAL A 66 -20.92 7.41 22.18
N GLU A 67 -22.16 7.10 22.54
CA GLU A 67 -23.09 6.33 21.70
C GLU A 67 -23.44 7.04 20.38
N ASP A 68 -23.47 8.38 20.37
CA ASP A 68 -23.73 9.17 19.16
C ASP A 68 -22.57 9.04 18.17
N VAL A 69 -21.33 9.03 18.67
CA VAL A 69 -20.12 8.84 17.86
C VAL A 69 -20.20 7.52 17.11
N PHE A 70 -20.48 6.43 17.82
CA PHE A 70 -20.58 5.11 17.19
C PHE A 70 -21.78 5.02 16.25
N THR A 71 -22.91 5.61 16.61
CA THR A 71 -24.09 5.66 15.73
C THR A 71 -23.80 6.43 14.44
N ALA A 72 -23.05 7.53 14.51
CA ALA A 72 -22.60 8.27 13.32
C ALA A 72 -21.69 7.41 12.45
N VAL A 73 -20.72 6.68 13.03
CA VAL A 73 -19.84 5.77 12.25
C VAL A 73 -20.62 4.65 11.57
N ARG A 74 -21.64 4.07 12.23
CA ARG A 74 -22.52 3.07 11.56
C ARG A 74 -23.16 3.63 10.29
N LYS A 75 -23.60 4.89 10.33
CA LYS A 75 -24.21 5.55 9.17
C LYS A 75 -23.17 5.91 8.11
N VAL A 76 -21.97 6.31 8.51
CA VAL A 76 -20.83 6.49 7.60
C VAL A 76 -20.56 5.19 6.83
N HIS A 77 -20.46 4.04 7.51
CA HIS A 77 -20.24 2.74 6.86
C HIS A 77 -21.36 2.34 5.88
N ARG A 78 -22.59 2.84 6.06
CA ARG A 78 -23.70 2.59 5.14
C ARG A 78 -23.63 3.45 3.87
N ARG A 79 -23.15 4.69 4.00
CA ARG A 79 -23.04 5.65 2.88
C ARG A 79 -21.75 5.47 2.08
N VAL A 80 -20.65 5.20 2.76
CA VAL A 80 -19.31 5.15 2.16
C VAL A 80 -19.02 3.75 1.64
N ARG A 81 -18.36 3.70 0.48
CA ARG A 81 -17.81 2.48 -0.12
C ARG A 81 -16.32 2.68 -0.42
N GLY A 82 -15.56 1.60 -0.40
CA GLY A 82 -14.11 1.60 -0.58
C GLY A 82 -13.39 1.14 0.67
N SER A 83 -12.20 1.70 0.90
CA SER A 83 -11.35 1.34 2.02
C SER A 83 -10.88 2.58 2.74
N TYR A 84 -10.77 2.52 4.06
CA TYR A 84 -10.41 3.67 4.88
C TYR A 84 -9.94 3.23 6.27
N ALA A 85 -8.81 3.78 6.69
CA ALA A 85 -8.37 3.86 8.07
C ALA A 85 -8.40 5.35 8.45
N VAL A 86 -9.25 5.69 9.42
CA VAL A 86 -9.55 7.07 9.78
C VAL A 86 -9.14 7.35 11.20
N ILE A 87 -8.53 8.52 11.42
CA ILE A 87 -8.36 9.13 12.74
C ILE A 87 -8.92 10.55 12.67
N ALA A 88 -9.80 10.91 13.60
CA ALA A 88 -10.44 12.21 13.68
C ALA A 88 -10.37 12.76 15.09
N LEU A 89 -10.02 14.03 15.21
CA LEU A 89 -10.12 14.79 16.46
C LEU A 89 -11.45 15.55 16.44
N ILE A 90 -12.28 15.35 17.45
CA ILE A 90 -13.52 16.10 17.68
C ILE A 90 -13.26 17.07 18.83
N ALA A 91 -13.30 18.37 18.53
CA ALA A 91 -12.88 19.42 19.46
C ALA A 91 -13.68 19.40 20.77
N GLY A 92 -12.96 19.38 21.89
CA GLY A 92 -13.57 19.32 23.23
C GLY A 92 -14.26 17.99 23.57
N GLN A 93 -14.08 16.94 22.75
CA GLN A 93 -14.72 15.64 22.95
C GLN A 93 -13.72 14.49 23.05
N GLY A 94 -12.79 14.36 22.09
CA GLY A 94 -11.85 13.25 22.06
C GLY A 94 -11.36 12.88 20.66
N VAL A 95 -10.70 11.72 20.58
CA VAL A 95 -10.16 11.16 19.33
C VAL A 95 -10.98 9.95 18.91
N LEU A 96 -11.54 9.99 17.71
CA LEU A 96 -12.23 8.89 17.06
C LEU A 96 -11.29 8.22 16.05
N ALA A 97 -11.24 6.90 16.05
CA ALA A 97 -10.66 6.11 14.99
C ALA A 97 -11.65 5.05 14.49
N PHE A 98 -11.66 4.76 13.20
CA PHE A 98 -12.44 3.66 12.67
C PHE A 98 -11.83 3.10 11.39
N ARG A 99 -12.15 1.84 11.09
CA ARG A 99 -11.62 1.09 9.96
C ARG A 99 -12.75 0.61 9.05
N ASP A 100 -12.50 0.47 7.76
CA ASP A 100 -13.48 -0.05 6.82
C ASP A 100 -13.97 -1.47 7.19
N PRO A 101 -15.20 -1.87 6.79
CA PRO A 101 -15.78 -3.17 7.10
C PRO A 101 -15.00 -4.39 6.60
N PHE A 102 -14.03 -4.17 5.70
CA PHE A 102 -13.17 -5.22 5.15
C PHE A 102 -11.75 -5.21 5.76
N GLY A 103 -11.44 -4.26 6.63
CA GLY A 103 -10.11 -4.10 7.23
C GLY A 103 -9.01 -3.90 6.20
N ILE A 104 -9.29 -3.29 5.05
CA ILE A 104 -8.37 -3.24 3.91
C ILE A 104 -7.12 -2.39 4.22
N ARG A 105 -7.29 -1.23 4.85
CA ARG A 105 -6.17 -0.34 5.24
C ARG A 105 -5.76 -0.60 6.69
N PRO A 106 -4.46 -0.61 7.02
CA PRO A 106 -4.01 -0.96 8.35
C PRO A 106 -4.26 0.19 9.35
N LEU A 107 -4.69 -0.17 10.55
CA LEU A 107 -4.87 0.74 11.68
C LEU A 107 -4.66 -0.05 12.98
N CYS A 108 -3.85 0.48 13.89
CA CYS A 108 -3.56 -0.12 15.17
C CYS A 108 -3.55 0.91 16.29
N MET A 109 -3.66 0.41 17.52
CA MET A 109 -3.66 1.18 18.74
C MET A 109 -2.62 0.63 19.71
N GLY A 110 -1.98 1.53 20.44
CA GLY A 110 -1.07 1.18 21.53
C GLY A 110 -1.21 2.14 22.70
N SER A 111 -0.75 1.71 23.87
CA SER A 111 -0.74 2.52 25.08
C SER A 111 0.68 2.76 25.59
N GLY A 112 0.88 3.96 26.12
CA GLY A 112 2.07 4.39 26.84
C GLY A 112 1.67 4.94 28.21
N PRO A 113 2.63 5.47 28.99
CA PRO A 113 2.34 6.07 30.30
C PRO A 113 1.28 7.18 30.20
N GLY A 114 0.04 6.88 30.62
CA GLY A 114 -1.10 7.79 30.61
C GLY A 114 -1.57 8.26 29.22
N THR A 115 -1.16 7.57 28.15
CA THR A 115 -1.41 8.00 26.76
C THR A 115 -1.81 6.83 25.88
N VAL A 116 -2.64 7.11 24.87
CA VAL A 116 -3.06 6.16 23.84
C VAL A 116 -2.71 6.75 22.49
N MET A 117 -2.16 5.93 21.60
CA MET A 117 -1.75 6.31 20.26
C MET A 117 -2.40 5.40 19.23
N LEU A 118 -2.77 6.00 18.10
CA LEU A 118 -3.30 5.32 16.92
C LEU A 118 -2.33 5.54 15.76
N ALA A 119 -2.07 4.50 14.97
CA ALA A 119 -1.15 4.58 13.84
C ALA A 119 -1.52 3.55 12.76
N SER A 120 -1.13 3.81 11.51
CA SER A 120 -1.27 2.80 10.44
C SER A 120 -0.39 1.57 10.71
N GLU A 121 0.81 1.75 11.27
CA GLU A 121 1.79 0.69 11.48
C GLU A 121 2.31 0.67 12.94
N SER A 122 2.54 -0.53 13.48
CA SER A 122 2.96 -0.73 14.87
C SER A 122 4.32 -0.10 15.20
N VAL A 123 5.21 0.02 14.21
CA VAL A 123 6.55 0.60 14.39
C VAL A 123 6.53 2.05 14.89
N VAL A 124 5.45 2.79 14.61
CA VAL A 124 5.26 4.15 15.14
C VAL A 124 4.98 4.12 16.65
N LEU A 125 4.20 3.14 17.11
CA LEU A 125 3.90 2.96 18.52
C LEU A 125 5.18 2.60 19.29
N GLU A 126 5.90 1.58 18.83
CA GLU A 126 7.12 1.10 19.46
C GLU A 126 8.21 2.19 19.52
N GLY A 127 8.40 2.92 18.42
CA GLY A 127 9.37 4.01 18.33
C GLY A 127 9.07 5.21 19.24
N THR A 128 7.85 5.31 19.77
CA THR A 128 7.42 6.39 20.68
C THR A 128 7.14 5.91 22.11
N GLY A 129 7.50 4.67 22.44
CA GLY A 129 7.29 4.09 23.77
C GLY A 129 5.85 3.67 24.08
N HIS A 130 5.02 3.49 23.05
CA HIS A 130 3.67 2.93 23.17
C HIS A 130 3.72 1.44 22.81
N ALA A 131 3.29 0.57 23.73
CA ALA A 131 3.18 -0.86 23.46
C ALA A 131 1.98 -1.11 22.53
N LEU A 132 2.19 -1.86 21.43
CA LEU A 132 1.09 -2.30 20.57
C LEU A 132 0.10 -3.12 21.40
N GLU A 133 -1.16 -2.68 21.44
CA GLU A 133 -2.24 -3.42 22.09
C GLU A 133 -2.94 -4.35 21.11
N ARG A 134 -3.45 -3.78 20.01
CA ARG A 134 -4.19 -4.50 18.97
C ARG A 134 -4.37 -3.67 17.70
N ASN A 135 -4.74 -4.35 16.63
CA ASN A 135 -5.30 -3.70 15.45
C ASN A 135 -6.75 -3.26 15.73
N ILE A 136 -7.19 -2.20 15.04
CA ILE A 136 -8.61 -1.85 14.98
C ILE A 136 -9.29 -2.86 14.05
N GLU A 137 -10.33 -3.51 14.55
CA GLU A 137 -11.03 -4.58 13.84
C GLU A 137 -11.80 -4.04 12.62
N PRO A 138 -12.08 -4.85 11.59
CA PRO A 138 -12.89 -4.41 10.45
C PRO A 138 -14.25 -3.87 10.89
N GLY A 139 -14.60 -2.66 10.45
CA GLY A 139 -15.84 -1.97 10.81
C GLY A 139 -15.93 -1.47 12.25
N GLU A 140 -14.89 -1.65 13.06
CA GLU A 140 -14.84 -1.15 14.43
C GLU A 140 -14.58 0.35 14.46
N ALA A 141 -15.20 1.01 15.43
CA ALA A 141 -14.86 2.35 15.87
C ALA A 141 -14.32 2.34 17.31
N VAL A 142 -13.29 3.13 17.54
CA VAL A 142 -12.71 3.40 18.86
C VAL A 142 -12.77 4.89 19.13
N PHE A 143 -13.26 5.27 20.30
CA PHE A 143 -13.32 6.66 20.76
C PHE A 143 -12.56 6.80 22.08
N ILE A 144 -11.55 7.67 22.08
CA ILE A 144 -10.73 7.99 23.25
C ILE A 144 -11.20 9.35 23.75
N ASP A 145 -11.85 9.37 24.92
CA ASP A 145 -12.37 10.62 25.49
C ASP A 145 -11.27 11.48 26.12
N LEU A 146 -11.63 12.69 26.56
CA LEU A 146 -10.69 13.62 27.20
C LEU A 146 -10.08 13.11 28.51
N HIS A 147 -10.65 12.08 29.14
CA HIS A 147 -10.10 11.43 30.32
C HIS A 147 -9.11 10.31 29.97
N GLY A 148 -8.92 10.02 28.68
CA GLY A 148 -8.11 8.92 28.19
C GLY A 148 -8.82 7.57 28.26
N THR A 149 -10.14 7.55 28.52
CA THR A 149 -10.90 6.29 28.53
C THR A 149 -11.16 5.85 27.09
N VAL A 150 -10.82 4.59 26.81
CA VAL A 150 -11.01 3.99 25.50
C VAL A 150 -12.38 3.31 25.45
N HIS A 151 -13.24 3.78 24.56
CA HIS A 151 -14.52 3.17 24.22
C HIS A 151 -14.40 2.51 22.86
N ALA A 152 -14.96 1.31 22.67
CA ALA A 152 -14.89 0.61 21.39
C ALA A 152 -16.23 -0.06 21.05
N GLN A 153 -16.62 -0.03 19.78
CA GLN A 153 -17.85 -0.65 19.32
C GLN A 153 -17.77 -1.10 17.86
N GLN A 154 -18.30 -2.30 17.58
CA GLN A 154 -18.52 -2.76 16.20
C GLN A 154 -19.63 -1.91 15.55
N CYS A 155 -19.30 -1.29 14.40
CA CYS A 155 -20.16 -0.35 13.70
C CYS A 155 -20.55 -0.80 12.28
N ALA A 156 -20.04 -1.92 11.78
CA ALA A 156 -20.42 -2.50 10.50
C ALA A 156 -21.27 -3.76 10.65
N ASP A 157 -22.15 -3.98 9.68
CA ASP A 157 -22.89 -5.22 9.53
C ASP A 157 -22.01 -6.26 8.82
N ALA A 158 -21.89 -7.47 9.39
CA ALA A 158 -21.11 -8.60 8.83
C ALA A 158 -19.66 -8.24 8.41
N PRO A 159 -18.83 -7.68 9.31
CA PRO A 159 -17.44 -7.32 9.02
C PRO A 159 -16.60 -8.54 8.63
N GLN A 160 -15.63 -8.34 7.73
CA GLN A 160 -14.72 -9.39 7.27
C GLN A 160 -13.29 -8.88 7.31
N LEU A 161 -12.35 -9.70 7.80
CA LEU A 161 -10.93 -9.33 7.77
C LEU A 161 -10.32 -9.75 6.43
N LYS A 162 -10.14 -8.77 5.53
CA LYS A 162 -9.53 -8.88 4.20
C LYS A 162 -8.46 -7.79 3.98
N PRO A 163 -7.35 -7.83 4.74
CA PRO A 163 -6.31 -6.80 4.65
C PRO A 163 -5.69 -6.73 3.27
N CYS A 164 -5.11 -5.58 2.94
CA CYS A 164 -4.39 -5.41 1.68
C CYS A 164 -3.14 -6.29 1.64
N ILE A 165 -3.07 -7.18 0.65
CA ILE A 165 -1.91 -8.06 0.53
C ILE A 165 -0.63 -7.30 0.14
N PHE A 166 -0.77 -6.17 -0.54
CA PHE A 166 0.34 -5.36 -1.04
C PHE A 166 1.13 -4.66 0.09
N GLU A 167 0.50 -4.47 1.25
CA GLU A 167 1.17 -3.99 2.47
C GLU A 167 2.28 -4.95 2.89
N TYR A 168 2.01 -6.26 2.87
CA TYR A 168 2.98 -7.29 3.22
C TYR A 168 4.05 -7.48 2.13
N VAL A 169 3.66 -7.37 0.85
CA VAL A 169 4.57 -7.52 -0.29
C VAL A 169 5.64 -6.42 -0.30
N TYR A 170 5.23 -5.15 -0.15
CA TYR A 170 6.12 -4.02 -0.41
C TYR A 170 5.93 -2.83 0.53
N LEU A 171 4.68 -2.38 0.74
CA LEU A 171 4.43 -1.02 1.21
C LEU A 171 4.80 -0.80 2.69
N ALA A 172 4.38 -1.71 3.56
CA ALA A 172 4.63 -1.60 4.99
C ALA A 172 6.11 -1.85 5.32
N ARG A 173 6.56 -1.33 6.45
CA ARG A 173 7.90 -1.61 6.93
C ARG A 173 8.02 -3.06 7.43
N PRO A 174 9.18 -3.71 7.23
CA PRO A 174 9.37 -5.11 7.64
C PRO A 174 9.28 -5.31 9.16
N ASP A 175 9.57 -4.29 9.96
CA ASP A 175 9.49 -4.30 11.42
C ASP A 175 8.07 -4.03 11.97
N SER A 176 7.07 -3.87 11.09
CA SER A 176 5.68 -3.73 11.50
C SER A 176 4.97 -5.08 11.68
N VAL A 177 3.99 -5.10 12.60
CA VAL A 177 3.02 -6.17 12.77
C VAL A 177 1.64 -5.63 12.44
N MET A 178 0.96 -6.24 11.47
CA MET A 178 -0.38 -5.84 11.03
C MET A 178 -1.31 -7.03 11.05
N ASP A 179 -2.44 -6.88 11.75
CA ASP A 179 -3.44 -7.92 11.94
C ASP A 179 -2.81 -9.24 12.45
N GLY A 180 -1.89 -9.12 13.40
CA GLY A 180 -1.14 -10.25 13.97
C GLY A 180 -0.08 -10.88 13.05
N ILE A 181 0.16 -10.32 11.86
CA ILE A 181 1.17 -10.80 10.92
C ILE A 181 2.40 -9.90 10.95
N SER A 182 3.57 -10.50 11.22
CA SER A 182 4.86 -9.85 11.00
C SER A 182 5.12 -9.67 9.50
N VAL A 183 5.36 -8.44 9.06
CA VAL A 183 5.67 -8.15 7.64
C VAL A 183 6.96 -8.82 7.21
N TYR A 184 7.99 -8.81 8.06
CA TYR A 184 9.24 -9.52 7.78
C TYR A 184 9.00 -11.01 7.55
N GLN A 185 8.27 -11.68 8.44
CA GLN A 185 8.01 -13.11 8.30
C GLN A 185 7.15 -13.41 7.06
N ALA A 186 6.18 -12.54 6.72
CA ALA A 186 5.42 -12.66 5.49
C ALA A 186 6.36 -12.67 4.26
N ARG A 187 7.32 -11.74 4.19
CA ARG A 187 8.30 -11.68 3.09
C ARG A 187 9.24 -12.89 3.05
N VAL A 188 9.62 -13.44 4.19
CA VAL A 188 10.36 -14.70 4.28
C VAL A 188 9.52 -15.85 3.67
N ASN A 189 8.25 -15.99 4.05
CA ASN A 189 7.36 -17.01 3.49
C ASN A 189 7.14 -16.85 1.98
N LEU A 190 7.12 -15.61 1.47
CA LEU A 190 7.09 -15.34 0.03
C LEU A 190 8.35 -15.86 -0.67
N GLY A 191 9.53 -15.71 -0.06
CA GLY A 191 10.78 -16.27 -0.55
C GLY A 191 10.75 -17.81 -0.64
N GLU A 192 10.17 -18.46 0.37
CA GLU A 192 9.98 -19.92 0.37
C GLU A 192 9.05 -20.38 -0.76
N ALA A 193 7.91 -19.70 -0.94
CA ALA A 193 7.00 -19.98 -2.04
C ALA A 193 7.65 -19.72 -3.41
N LEU A 194 8.44 -18.65 -3.53
CA LEU A 194 9.13 -18.28 -4.75
C LEU A 194 10.23 -19.28 -5.13
N ALA A 195 10.94 -19.86 -4.15
CA ALA A 195 11.93 -20.91 -4.40
C ALA A 195 11.31 -22.11 -5.15
N ARG A 196 10.09 -22.52 -4.78
CA ARG A 196 9.36 -23.58 -5.48
C ARG A 196 9.06 -23.21 -6.94
N ARG A 197 8.71 -21.95 -7.20
CA ARG A 197 8.45 -21.42 -8.56
C ARG A 197 9.70 -21.33 -9.41
N VAL A 198 10.85 -21.00 -8.80
CA VAL A 198 12.14 -20.94 -9.50
C VAL A 198 12.56 -22.34 -9.94
N VAL A 199 12.52 -23.34 -9.04
CA VAL A 199 12.93 -24.72 -9.36
C VAL A 199 12.11 -25.32 -10.51
N SER A 200 10.83 -24.94 -10.64
CA SER A 200 9.98 -25.45 -11.73
C SER A 200 10.25 -24.81 -13.09
N GLN A 201 11.04 -23.74 -13.18
CA GLN A 201 11.29 -23.01 -14.43
C GLN A 201 12.77 -22.94 -14.82
N VAL A 202 13.66 -22.81 -13.83
CA VAL A 202 15.11 -22.72 -14.04
C VAL A 202 15.80 -23.74 -13.13
N PRO A 203 16.57 -24.69 -13.68
CA PRO A 203 17.35 -25.60 -12.86
C PRO A 203 18.31 -24.82 -11.94
N PRO A 204 18.33 -25.10 -10.62
CA PRO A 204 19.22 -24.38 -9.70
C PRO A 204 20.70 -24.45 -10.09
N SER A 205 21.13 -25.51 -10.77
CA SER A 205 22.49 -25.66 -11.31
C SER A 205 22.86 -24.67 -12.43
N GLN A 206 21.89 -23.92 -12.97
CA GLN A 206 22.10 -22.87 -13.96
C GLN A 206 22.17 -21.47 -13.35
N ILE A 207 22.06 -21.34 -12.03
CA ILE A 207 22.09 -20.09 -11.29
C ILE A 207 23.35 -20.08 -10.42
N ASP A 208 24.21 -19.10 -10.60
CA ASP A 208 25.47 -19.00 -9.84
C ASP A 208 25.28 -18.22 -8.53
N VAL A 209 24.34 -17.26 -8.50
CA VAL A 209 24.13 -16.35 -7.38
C VAL A 209 22.73 -15.74 -7.38
N VAL A 210 22.16 -15.57 -6.19
CA VAL A 210 20.92 -14.81 -5.96
C VAL A 210 21.27 -13.40 -5.50
N ILE A 211 20.69 -12.40 -6.17
CA ILE A 211 20.93 -10.98 -5.91
C ILE A 211 19.58 -10.28 -5.68
N PRO A 212 19.32 -9.69 -4.51
CA PRO A 212 18.11 -8.89 -4.29
C PRO A 212 18.21 -7.54 -5.02
N ILE A 213 17.05 -7.02 -5.42
CA ILE A 213 16.88 -5.62 -5.75
C ILE A 213 16.48 -4.89 -4.46
N PRO A 214 17.36 -4.04 -3.89
CA PRO A 214 17.14 -3.49 -2.57
C PRO A 214 15.99 -2.46 -2.55
N GLU A 215 15.22 -2.37 -1.45
CA GLU A 215 15.50 -2.93 -0.12
C GLU A 215 14.48 -4.01 0.30
N SER A 216 13.25 -3.93 -0.22
CA SER A 216 12.06 -4.73 0.13
C SER A 216 12.23 -6.22 -0.16
N SER A 217 12.93 -6.58 -1.24
CA SER A 217 13.07 -7.98 -1.68
C SER A 217 14.10 -8.79 -0.86
N ARG A 218 14.93 -8.14 -0.03
CA ARG A 218 16.03 -8.81 0.69
C ARG A 218 15.58 -10.03 1.50
N PRO A 219 14.51 -9.99 2.33
CA PRO A 219 14.08 -11.17 3.09
C PRO A 219 13.67 -12.33 2.18
N SER A 220 12.92 -12.05 1.11
CA SER A 220 12.49 -13.07 0.16
C SER A 220 13.67 -13.68 -0.61
N ALA A 221 14.62 -12.85 -1.06
CA ALA A 221 15.81 -13.30 -1.77
C ALA A 221 16.74 -14.13 -0.87
N ALA A 222 16.94 -13.72 0.38
CA ALA A 222 17.75 -14.45 1.35
C ALA A 222 17.16 -15.83 1.64
N GLN A 223 15.85 -15.90 1.92
CA GLN A 223 15.16 -17.17 2.14
C GLN A 223 15.21 -18.08 0.91
N LEU A 224 15.00 -17.51 -0.27
CA LEU A 224 15.08 -18.25 -1.53
C LEU A 224 16.49 -18.83 -1.75
N ALA A 225 17.54 -18.01 -1.59
CA ALA A 225 18.92 -18.44 -1.76
C ALA A 225 19.28 -19.59 -0.80
N GLN A 226 18.86 -19.46 0.47
CA GLN A 226 19.07 -20.50 1.48
C GLN A 226 18.42 -21.83 1.07
N LEU A 227 17.18 -21.81 0.59
CA LEU A 227 16.45 -23.03 0.20
C LEU A 227 16.99 -23.67 -1.07
N LEU A 228 17.51 -22.87 -2.00
CA LEU A 228 18.14 -23.38 -3.21
C LEU A 228 19.59 -23.82 -3.00
N GLY A 229 20.18 -23.57 -1.82
CA GLY A 229 21.59 -23.83 -1.56
C GLY A 229 22.53 -22.96 -2.40
N LEU A 230 22.07 -21.76 -2.79
CA LEU A 230 22.81 -20.84 -3.65
C LEU A 230 23.41 -19.68 -2.85
N PRO A 231 24.55 -19.11 -3.28
CA PRO A 231 25.10 -17.91 -2.67
C PRO A 231 24.13 -16.72 -2.77
N TYR A 232 23.93 -16.03 -1.65
CA TYR A 232 23.30 -14.71 -1.60
C TYR A 232 24.37 -13.62 -1.66
N ARG A 233 24.23 -12.63 -2.54
CA ARG A 233 25.15 -11.49 -2.65
C ARG A 233 24.40 -10.18 -2.84
N GLU A 234 24.88 -9.14 -2.17
CA GLU A 234 24.47 -7.76 -2.49
C GLU A 234 25.16 -7.34 -3.79
N GLY A 235 24.49 -7.53 -4.93
CA GLY A 235 24.97 -7.04 -6.23
C GLY A 235 24.54 -5.61 -6.53
N PHE A 236 23.42 -5.15 -5.97
CA PHE A 236 22.94 -3.78 -6.11
C PHE A 236 23.02 -3.03 -4.77
N VAL A 237 23.44 -1.77 -4.86
CA VAL A 237 23.41 -0.83 -3.73
C VAL A 237 22.45 0.30 -4.04
N LYS A 238 21.44 0.49 -3.18
CA LYS A 238 20.53 1.61 -3.28
C LYS A 238 21.23 2.90 -2.83
N ASN A 239 21.18 3.92 -3.69
CA ASN A 239 21.64 5.24 -3.35
C ASN A 239 20.66 5.83 -2.34
N ARG A 240 21.11 5.99 -1.09
CA ARG A 240 20.28 6.56 -0.01
C ARG A 240 19.94 8.03 -0.24
N TYR A 241 20.82 8.75 -0.94
CA TYR A 241 20.72 10.18 -1.20
C TYR A 241 20.49 10.40 -2.70
N VAL A 242 19.23 10.40 -3.12
CA VAL A 242 18.85 10.76 -4.49
C VAL A 242 18.23 12.16 -4.44
N GLY A 243 18.97 13.15 -4.92
CA GLY A 243 18.47 14.53 -5.04
C GLY A 243 17.53 14.69 -6.22
N ARG A 244 16.70 15.75 -6.20
CA ARG A 244 15.96 16.17 -7.40
C ARG A 244 16.98 16.60 -8.46
N THR A 245 16.78 16.20 -9.72
CA THR A 245 17.61 16.70 -10.81
C THR A 245 17.09 18.08 -11.21
N PHE A 246 17.93 19.12 -11.15
CA PHE A 246 17.57 20.46 -11.64
C PHE A 246 17.70 20.49 -13.16
N ILE A 247 16.71 21.07 -13.84
CA ILE A 247 16.79 21.34 -15.28
C ILE A 247 17.74 22.54 -15.48
N MET A 248 18.95 22.29 -15.96
CA MET A 248 19.90 23.33 -16.35
C MET A 248 19.76 23.61 -17.85
N PRO A 249 19.68 24.88 -18.31
CA PRO A 249 19.64 25.20 -19.73
C PRO A 249 20.88 24.65 -20.46
N GLY A 250 20.69 23.88 -21.52
CA GLY A 250 21.78 23.40 -22.38
C GLY A 250 22.34 22.00 -22.10
N GLN A 251 21.84 21.28 -21.08
CA GLN A 251 22.11 19.83 -20.97
C GLN A 251 20.99 19.05 -21.68
N ALA A 252 21.36 18.20 -22.64
CA ALA A 252 20.46 17.22 -23.24
C ALA A 252 19.68 16.52 -22.11
N VAL A 253 18.35 16.43 -22.25
CA VAL A 253 17.42 15.82 -21.29
C VAL A 253 17.99 14.47 -20.85
N ARG A 254 18.67 14.45 -19.70
CA ARG A 254 19.14 13.20 -19.10
C ARG A 254 17.88 12.48 -18.66
N LYS A 255 17.48 11.45 -19.43
CA LYS A 255 16.46 10.49 -18.98
C LYS A 255 16.79 10.13 -17.52
N LYS A 256 15.82 10.33 -16.62
CA LYS A 256 15.90 9.93 -15.21
C LYS A 256 16.17 8.43 -15.18
N SER A 257 17.43 8.02 -15.12
CA SER A 257 17.81 6.61 -15.21
C SER A 257 17.81 5.99 -13.81
N VAL A 258 17.41 4.72 -13.73
CA VAL A 258 17.57 3.84 -12.58
C VAL A 258 19.00 3.84 -12.03
N ARG A 259 20.01 4.15 -12.87
CA ARG A 259 21.41 4.36 -12.44
C ARG A 259 21.60 5.47 -11.40
N GLN A 260 20.66 6.41 -11.27
CA GLN A 260 20.68 7.38 -10.17
C GLN A 260 20.20 6.77 -8.85
N LYS A 261 19.33 5.76 -8.90
CA LYS A 261 18.72 5.11 -7.73
C LYS A 261 19.52 3.90 -7.25
N LEU A 262 20.18 3.18 -8.17
CA LEU A 262 20.90 1.94 -7.90
C LEU A 262 22.29 1.97 -8.54
N ASN A 263 23.26 1.37 -7.86
CA ASN A 263 24.59 1.08 -8.38
C ASN A 263 24.81 -0.43 -8.41
N ALA A 264 25.43 -0.94 -9.48
CA ALA A 264 25.80 -2.34 -9.61
C ALA A 264 27.25 -2.58 -9.17
N ILE A 265 27.48 -3.59 -8.34
CA ILE A 265 28.82 -4.06 -7.96
C ILE A 265 29.30 -5.05 -9.01
N ALA A 266 30.06 -4.57 -10.00
CA ALA A 266 30.43 -5.36 -11.18
C ALA A 266 31.07 -6.73 -10.88
N SER A 267 31.85 -6.84 -9.78
CA SER A 267 32.46 -8.11 -9.35
C SER A 267 31.45 -9.20 -8.99
N GLU A 268 30.21 -8.83 -8.63
CA GLU A 268 29.15 -9.79 -8.30
C GLU A 268 28.38 -10.31 -9.52
N PHE A 269 28.54 -9.67 -10.69
CA PHE A 269 27.86 -10.04 -11.94
C PHE A 269 28.79 -10.68 -12.96
N LYS A 270 30.04 -10.22 -13.07
CA LYS A 270 30.94 -10.57 -14.17
C LYS A 270 31.08 -12.09 -14.38
N GLY A 271 30.63 -12.56 -15.55
CA GLY A 271 30.71 -13.96 -15.98
C GLY A 271 29.72 -14.92 -15.31
N ARG A 272 28.79 -14.42 -14.47
CA ARG A 272 27.84 -15.25 -13.70
C ARG A 272 26.45 -15.24 -14.32
N ASN A 273 25.73 -16.35 -14.17
CA ASN A 273 24.29 -16.46 -14.37
C ASN A 273 23.58 -16.03 -13.08
N VAL A 274 23.01 -14.82 -13.09
CA VAL A 274 22.44 -14.21 -11.88
C VAL A 274 20.92 -14.39 -11.82
N LEU A 275 20.39 -14.70 -10.64
CA LEU A 275 18.97 -14.60 -10.35
C LEU A 275 18.71 -13.31 -9.56
N LEU A 276 18.08 -12.34 -10.23
CA LEU A 276 17.61 -11.12 -9.60
C LEU A 276 16.26 -11.38 -8.94
N VAL A 277 16.07 -10.89 -7.72
CA VAL A 277 14.80 -10.99 -7.00
C VAL A 277 14.27 -9.59 -6.72
N ASP A 278 13.07 -9.29 -7.21
CA ASP A 278 12.35 -8.05 -6.94
C ASP A 278 11.08 -8.32 -6.12
N ASP A 279 10.55 -7.31 -5.44
CA ASP A 279 9.26 -7.47 -4.74
C ASP A 279 8.10 -7.62 -5.74
N SER A 280 8.03 -6.75 -6.74
CA SER A 280 6.92 -6.64 -7.69
C SER A 280 7.37 -6.01 -9.01
N ILE A 281 6.60 -6.23 -10.07
CA ILE A 281 6.84 -5.61 -11.39
C ILE A 281 5.55 -4.90 -11.81
N VAL A 282 5.61 -3.57 -11.91
CA VAL A 282 4.45 -2.70 -12.22
C VAL A 282 4.49 -2.22 -13.67
N ARG A 283 5.31 -1.19 -13.98
CA ARG A 283 5.47 -0.63 -15.34
C ARG A 283 6.52 -1.37 -16.19
N GLY A 284 7.35 -2.22 -15.57
CA GLY A 284 8.42 -2.97 -16.25
C GLY A 284 9.67 -2.16 -16.65
N THR A 285 9.57 -0.84 -16.82
CA THR A 285 10.69 0.04 -17.21
C THR A 285 11.87 -0.02 -16.23
N THR A 286 11.59 0.02 -14.93
CA THR A 286 12.63 -0.13 -13.89
C THR A 286 13.32 -1.48 -13.99
N SER A 287 12.55 -2.57 -14.12
CA SER A 287 13.08 -3.93 -14.22
C SER A 287 13.93 -4.12 -15.48
N GLN A 288 13.52 -3.53 -16.61
CA GLN A 288 14.29 -3.51 -17.86
C GLN A 288 15.65 -2.82 -17.66
N GLU A 289 15.68 -1.63 -17.04
CA GLU A 289 16.93 -0.94 -16.75
C GLU A 289 17.82 -1.72 -15.77
N ILE A 290 17.25 -2.37 -14.75
CA ILE A 290 18.00 -3.21 -13.79
C ILE A 290 18.64 -4.40 -14.50
N VAL A 291 17.90 -5.09 -15.37
CA VAL A 291 18.41 -6.20 -16.17
C VAL A 291 19.55 -5.72 -17.07
N GLN A 292 19.38 -4.56 -17.71
CA GLN A 292 20.45 -3.97 -18.53
C GLN A 292 21.68 -3.63 -17.68
N MET A 293 21.51 -3.07 -16.48
CA MET A 293 22.63 -2.79 -15.57
C MET A 293 23.38 -4.06 -15.16
N ALA A 294 22.69 -5.17 -14.92
CA ALA A 294 23.32 -6.46 -14.65
C ALA A 294 24.12 -6.98 -15.85
N ARG A 295 23.58 -6.84 -17.07
CA ARG A 295 24.31 -7.19 -18.32
C ARG A 295 25.52 -6.30 -18.54
N ASP A 296 25.39 -4.99 -18.35
CA ASP A 296 26.48 -4.01 -18.45
C ASP A 296 27.59 -4.30 -17.43
N ALA A 297 27.22 -4.80 -16.25
CA ALA A 297 28.15 -5.26 -15.21
C ALA A 297 28.82 -6.62 -15.53
N GLY A 298 28.44 -7.25 -16.64
CA GLY A 298 29.06 -8.44 -17.20
C GLY A 298 28.36 -9.77 -16.86
N ALA A 299 27.09 -9.75 -16.43
CA ALA A 299 26.32 -10.98 -16.23
C ALA A 299 26.19 -11.79 -17.54
N ALA A 300 26.40 -13.10 -17.46
CA ALA A 300 26.28 -14.01 -18.60
C ALA A 300 24.81 -14.30 -18.96
N LYS A 301 24.01 -14.60 -17.94
CA LYS A 301 22.54 -14.68 -18.00
C LYS A 301 21.94 -13.90 -16.84
N VAL A 302 20.77 -13.32 -17.07
CA VAL A 302 20.01 -12.57 -16.09
C VAL A 302 18.61 -13.14 -16.01
N TYR A 303 18.34 -13.91 -14.96
CA TYR A 303 17.00 -14.35 -14.61
C TYR A 303 16.38 -13.33 -13.65
N LEU A 304 15.07 -13.10 -13.76
CA LEU A 304 14.33 -12.21 -12.87
C LEU A 304 13.19 -12.97 -12.21
N ALA A 305 13.10 -12.89 -10.89
CA ALA A 305 12.00 -13.45 -10.11
C ALA A 305 11.30 -12.33 -9.32
N SER A 306 9.98 -12.29 -9.39
CA SER A 306 9.14 -11.37 -8.61
C SER A 306 8.48 -12.12 -7.46
N ALA A 307 8.62 -11.60 -6.23
CA ALA A 307 7.99 -12.17 -5.03
C ALA A 307 6.46 -11.99 -5.03
N ALA A 308 5.94 -11.08 -5.84
CA ALA A 308 4.53 -10.90 -6.13
C ALA A 308 4.13 -11.56 -7.47
N PRO A 309 2.83 -11.87 -7.65
CA PRO A 309 2.25 -12.17 -8.95
C PRO A 309 2.28 -10.97 -9.90
N PRO A 310 1.97 -11.15 -11.19
CA PRO A 310 1.89 -10.04 -12.13
C PRO A 310 0.81 -9.03 -11.70
N VAL A 311 1.16 -7.75 -11.63
CA VAL A 311 0.22 -6.66 -11.34
C VAL A 311 -0.56 -6.34 -12.61
N ARG A 312 -1.82 -6.79 -12.69
CA ARG A 312 -2.66 -6.73 -13.90
C ARG A 312 -3.78 -5.71 -13.81
N TYR A 313 -4.16 -5.31 -12.61
CA TYR A 313 -5.31 -4.44 -12.35
C TYR A 313 -4.91 -3.26 -11.46
N PRO A 314 -5.57 -2.10 -11.60
CA PRO A 314 -5.30 -0.94 -10.76
C PRO A 314 -5.82 -1.14 -9.34
N ASN A 315 -5.10 -0.62 -8.35
CA ASN A 315 -5.63 -0.49 -6.99
C ASN A 315 -6.58 0.71 -6.90
N VAL A 316 -7.74 0.50 -6.28
CA VAL A 316 -8.77 1.55 -6.06
C VAL A 316 -9.02 1.83 -4.58
N TYR A 317 -8.16 1.29 -3.72
CA TYR A 317 -8.28 1.33 -2.26
C TYR A 317 -7.23 2.24 -1.60
N GLY A 318 -6.46 2.99 -2.38
CA GLY A 318 -5.54 4.02 -1.86
C GLY A 318 -4.05 3.71 -2.02
N ILE A 319 -3.69 2.59 -2.66
CA ILE A 319 -2.33 2.42 -3.18
C ILE A 319 -2.29 3.10 -4.55
N ASP A 320 -1.37 4.03 -4.73
CA ASP A 320 -1.18 4.67 -6.03
C ASP A 320 -0.56 3.67 -7.01
N MET A 321 -1.34 3.34 -8.04
CA MET A 321 -0.94 2.45 -9.12
C MET A 321 -1.25 3.14 -10.44
N PRO A 322 -0.45 2.92 -11.50
CA PRO A 322 -0.71 3.51 -12.80
C PRO A 322 -2.00 2.96 -13.41
N THR A 323 -2.42 3.50 -14.55
CA THR A 323 -3.58 2.99 -15.29
C THR A 323 -3.31 1.56 -15.78
N ALA A 324 -4.36 0.82 -16.09
CA ALA A 324 -4.23 -0.56 -16.57
C ALA A 324 -3.31 -0.65 -17.81
N SER A 325 -3.44 0.27 -18.76
CA SER A 325 -2.61 0.32 -19.98
C SER A 325 -1.12 0.54 -19.72
N GLU A 326 -0.76 1.13 -18.58
CA GLU A 326 0.62 1.39 -18.19
C GLU A 326 1.25 0.24 -17.40
N LEU A 327 0.45 -0.75 -16.97
CA LEU A 327 0.94 -1.97 -16.33
C LEU A 327 1.54 -2.88 -17.40
N VAL A 328 2.78 -3.32 -17.21
CA VAL A 328 3.45 -4.20 -18.19
C VAL A 328 2.73 -5.54 -18.33
N ALA A 329 2.11 -6.01 -17.25
CA ALA A 329 1.41 -7.29 -17.24
C ALA A 329 -0.06 -7.19 -17.69
N HIS A 330 -0.61 -6.00 -17.93
CA HIS A 330 -1.96 -5.88 -18.44
C HIS A 330 -2.05 -6.47 -19.86
N ASP A 331 -2.99 -7.41 -20.06
CA ASP A 331 -3.21 -8.16 -21.30
C ASP A 331 -1.97 -8.81 -21.93
N ARG A 332 -0.98 -9.17 -21.10
CA ARG A 332 0.24 -9.85 -21.55
C ARG A 332 0.50 -11.16 -20.81
N SER A 333 0.98 -12.14 -21.55
CA SER A 333 1.57 -13.37 -21.03
C SER A 333 2.92 -13.10 -20.35
N VAL A 334 3.37 -14.03 -19.51
CA VAL A 334 4.68 -13.92 -18.85
C VAL A 334 5.83 -13.85 -19.88
N GLU A 335 5.70 -14.55 -21.00
CA GLU A 335 6.72 -14.56 -22.05
C GLU A 335 6.83 -13.22 -22.79
N GLU A 336 5.70 -12.57 -23.07
CA GLU A 336 5.69 -11.22 -23.64
C GLU A 336 6.33 -10.21 -22.67
N ILE A 337 6.03 -10.31 -21.37
CA ILE A 337 6.65 -9.46 -20.35
C ILE A 337 8.16 -9.72 -20.27
N ARG A 338 8.59 -10.98 -20.28
CA ARG A 338 10.01 -11.38 -20.30
C ARG A 338 10.74 -10.75 -21.49
N ALA A 339 10.13 -10.79 -22.68
CA ALA A 339 10.68 -10.18 -23.88
C ALA A 339 10.80 -8.65 -23.77
N ILE A 340 9.79 -7.97 -23.20
CA ILE A 340 9.81 -6.52 -22.95
C ILE A 340 10.94 -6.15 -21.96
N ILE A 341 11.07 -6.89 -20.87
CA ILE A 341 12.09 -6.65 -19.83
C ILE A 341 13.50 -7.01 -20.35
N GLY A 342 13.61 -8.00 -21.23
CA GLY A 342 14.89 -8.43 -21.80
C GLY A 342 15.70 -9.37 -20.89
N CYS A 343 15.06 -10.06 -19.95
CA CYS A 343 15.69 -11.09 -19.13
C CYS A 343 15.67 -12.48 -19.80
N ASP A 344 16.55 -13.37 -19.37
CA ASP A 344 16.67 -14.73 -19.90
C ASP A 344 15.54 -15.66 -19.41
N ALA A 345 15.02 -15.40 -18.21
CA ALA A 345 13.79 -16.02 -17.70
C ALA A 345 13.07 -15.04 -16.75
N LEU A 346 11.75 -15.11 -16.72
CA LEU A 346 10.91 -14.31 -15.83
C LEU A 346 10.00 -15.23 -15.02
N ILE A 347 10.17 -15.20 -13.70
CA ILE A 347 9.43 -16.02 -12.75
C ILE A 347 8.55 -15.11 -11.91
N TYR A 348 7.25 -15.32 -11.95
CA TYR A 348 6.31 -14.70 -11.01
C TYR A 348 5.88 -15.68 -9.92
N GLN A 349 5.62 -15.13 -8.74
CA GLN A 349 4.85 -15.82 -7.72
C GLN A 349 3.43 -16.11 -8.21
N ASP A 350 2.82 -17.16 -7.65
CA ASP A 350 1.41 -17.47 -7.88
C ASP A 350 0.50 -16.74 -6.88
N VAL A 351 -0.71 -16.32 -7.30
CA VAL A 351 -1.63 -15.54 -6.47
C VAL A 351 -2.08 -16.34 -5.24
N ASP A 352 -2.47 -17.59 -5.44
CA ASP A 352 -2.96 -18.44 -4.36
C ASP A 352 -1.82 -18.86 -3.43
N ALA A 353 -0.64 -19.14 -3.99
CA ALA A 353 0.57 -19.39 -3.22
C ALA A 353 0.94 -18.19 -2.33
N MET A 354 0.86 -16.96 -2.86
CA MET A 354 1.10 -15.73 -2.10
C MET A 354 0.08 -15.56 -0.96
N LYS A 355 -1.21 -15.67 -1.27
CA LYS A 355 -2.29 -15.59 -0.26
C LYS A 355 -2.11 -16.63 0.83
N LYS A 356 -1.78 -17.88 0.47
CA LYS A 356 -1.54 -18.98 1.42
C LYS A 356 -0.30 -18.73 2.27
N ALA A 357 0.81 -18.28 1.67
CA ALA A 357 2.07 -18.04 2.37
C ALA A 357 1.93 -16.98 3.46
N ILE A 358 1.16 -15.91 3.18
CA ILE A 358 0.90 -14.83 4.16
C ILE A 358 -0.21 -15.26 5.13
N GLY A 359 -1.33 -15.80 4.64
CA GLY A 359 -2.46 -16.22 5.46
C GLY A 359 -2.13 -17.32 6.48
N ALA A 360 -1.13 -18.15 6.21
CA ALA A 360 -0.64 -19.15 7.16
C ALA A 360 -0.10 -18.55 8.47
N LEU A 361 0.25 -17.25 8.48
CA LEU A 361 0.73 -16.55 9.68
C LEU A 361 -0.40 -16.12 10.62
N ASN A 362 -1.65 -16.02 10.13
CA ASN A 362 -2.81 -15.76 10.97
C ASN A 362 -4.10 -16.34 10.35
N LEU A 363 -4.57 -17.45 10.93
CA LEU A 363 -5.76 -18.16 10.47
C LEU A 363 -7.07 -17.39 10.66
N ARG A 364 -7.08 -16.27 11.39
CA ARG A 364 -8.26 -15.39 11.51
C ARG A 364 -8.52 -14.59 10.24
N ILE A 365 -7.53 -14.47 9.35
CA ILE A 365 -7.69 -13.77 8.08
C ILE A 365 -8.56 -14.63 7.15
N SER A 366 -9.72 -14.07 6.77
CA SER A 366 -10.69 -14.75 5.91
C SER A 366 -10.32 -14.71 4.41
N GLY A 367 -9.39 -13.84 4.05
CA GLY A 367 -8.92 -13.61 2.69
C GLY A 367 -8.10 -12.32 2.65
N PHE A 368 -7.75 -11.86 1.46
CA PHE A 368 -7.03 -10.60 1.29
C PHE A 368 -7.68 -9.77 0.18
N ASP A 369 -7.54 -8.45 0.25
CA ASP A 369 -7.61 -7.63 -0.95
C ASP A 369 -6.34 -7.89 -1.78
N ALA A 370 -6.52 -8.63 -2.88
CA ALA A 370 -5.49 -8.94 -3.87
C ALA A 370 -5.91 -8.47 -5.27
N SER A 371 -6.83 -7.49 -5.33
CA SER A 371 -7.47 -6.99 -6.55
C SER A 371 -6.48 -6.64 -7.65
N CYS A 372 -5.31 -6.08 -7.31
CA CYS A 372 -4.27 -5.74 -8.28
C CYS A 372 -3.72 -6.94 -9.07
N PHE A 373 -3.89 -8.16 -8.54
CA PHE A 373 -3.39 -9.40 -9.10
C PHE A 373 -4.49 -10.26 -9.74
N ASP A 374 -5.65 -10.38 -9.09
CA ASP A 374 -6.74 -11.28 -9.50
C ASP A 374 -7.98 -10.57 -10.06
N GLY A 375 -8.06 -9.24 -9.97
CA GLY A 375 -9.20 -8.45 -10.45
C GLY A 375 -10.43 -8.55 -9.55
N VAL A 376 -10.33 -9.20 -8.39
CA VAL A 376 -11.45 -9.39 -7.46
C VAL A 376 -11.43 -8.28 -6.41
N TYR A 377 -12.27 -7.26 -6.63
CA TYR A 377 -12.44 -6.15 -5.72
C TYR A 377 -13.40 -6.52 -4.57
N VAL A 378 -12.86 -6.58 -3.35
CA VAL A 378 -13.57 -7.13 -2.17
C VAL A 378 -14.84 -6.38 -1.75
N THR A 379 -14.99 -5.11 -2.11
CA THR A 379 -16.19 -4.31 -1.81
C THR A 379 -17.38 -4.64 -2.70
N GLY A 380 -17.17 -5.34 -3.82
CA GLY A 380 -18.21 -5.82 -4.73
C GLY A 380 -18.91 -4.73 -5.57
N ASP A 381 -18.46 -3.47 -5.49
CA ASP A 381 -19.04 -2.31 -6.17
C ASP A 381 -18.14 -1.73 -7.27
N VAL A 382 -17.06 -2.44 -7.62
CA VAL A 382 -16.10 -2.01 -8.64
C VAL A 382 -16.24 -2.92 -9.86
N GLY A 383 -16.80 -2.40 -10.94
CA GLY A 383 -16.79 -3.05 -12.26
C GLY A 383 -15.82 -2.40 -13.24
N ASP A 384 -15.73 -2.97 -14.44
CA ASP A 384 -14.88 -2.45 -15.53
C ASP A 384 -15.17 -0.98 -15.86
N ALA A 385 -16.44 -0.58 -15.82
CA ALA A 385 -16.87 0.79 -16.06
C ALA A 385 -16.38 1.78 -14.99
N ASP A 386 -16.28 1.35 -13.74
CA ASP A 386 -15.76 2.17 -12.64
C ASP A 386 -14.24 2.32 -12.75
N ILE A 387 -13.54 1.24 -13.09
CA ILE A 387 -12.10 1.25 -13.36
C ILE A 387 -11.78 2.19 -14.53
N ALA A 388 -12.54 2.10 -15.63
CA ALA A 388 -12.39 2.99 -16.78
C ALA A 388 -12.60 4.47 -16.40
N ARG A 389 -13.60 4.77 -15.56
CA ARG A 389 -13.87 6.13 -15.07
C ARG A 389 -12.74 6.66 -14.18
N LEU A 390 -12.23 5.83 -13.27
CA LEU A 390 -11.09 6.18 -12.41
C LEU A 390 -9.83 6.47 -13.24
N ASN A 391 -9.59 5.69 -14.29
CA ASN A 391 -8.47 5.94 -15.22
C ASN A 391 -8.67 7.24 -16.02
N ALA A 392 -9.87 7.51 -16.51
CA ALA A 392 -10.16 8.75 -17.26
C ALA A 392 -9.96 10.01 -16.41
N ALA A 393 -10.33 9.96 -15.12
CA ALA A 393 -10.12 11.07 -14.19
C ALA A 393 -8.63 11.38 -13.95
N ARG A 394 -7.74 10.39 -14.09
CA ARG A 394 -6.28 10.58 -14.01
C ARG A 394 -5.70 11.23 -15.27
N VAL A 395 -6.22 10.89 -16.46
CA VAL A 395 -5.77 11.47 -17.74
C VAL A 395 -6.21 12.93 -17.90
N GLY A 396 -7.38 13.32 -17.37
CA GLY A 396 -7.91 14.68 -17.47
C GLY A 396 -7.27 15.71 -16.52
N GLY A 397 -6.60 15.26 -15.46
CA GLY A 397 -5.77 16.10 -14.61
C GLY A 397 -4.35 16.10 -15.15
N GLY A 398 -4.09 16.88 -16.20
CA GLY A 398 -2.84 16.91 -16.96
C GLY A 398 -1.60 16.57 -16.14
N GLU A 399 -0.92 15.50 -16.56
CA GLU A 399 0.45 15.21 -16.18
C GLU A 399 1.33 16.35 -16.70
N ASP A 400 1.63 17.33 -15.85
CA ASP A 400 3.03 17.72 -15.78
C ASP A 400 3.76 16.47 -15.29
N GLU A 401 4.78 16.01 -16.02
CA GLU A 401 5.66 14.86 -15.72
C GLU A 401 6.42 15.02 -14.38
N HIS A 402 5.70 15.17 -13.30
CA HIS A 402 6.17 15.12 -11.94
C HIS A 402 5.65 13.83 -11.33
N ASP A 403 6.44 12.77 -11.53
CA ASP A 403 6.57 11.67 -10.57
C ASP A 403 6.97 12.27 -9.20
N SER A 404 5.99 12.83 -8.52
CA SER A 404 6.04 13.20 -7.12
C SER A 404 5.31 12.09 -6.37
N SER A 405 6.07 11.05 -6.01
CA SER A 405 5.84 10.35 -4.75
C SER A 405 5.40 11.38 -3.70
N ARG A 406 4.13 11.31 -3.27
CA ARG A 406 3.49 12.27 -2.35
C ARG A 406 4.05 12.22 -0.91
N LEU A 407 5.24 11.67 -0.73
CA LEU A 407 5.98 11.67 0.54
C LEU A 407 7.00 12.81 0.53
N ALA A 408 6.51 14.05 0.54
CA ALA A 408 7.34 15.24 0.75
C ALA A 408 6.91 15.92 2.04
N LEU A 409 7.70 15.76 3.11
CA LEU A 409 7.67 16.68 4.25
C LEU A 409 8.35 18.00 3.82
N PRO A 410 7.76 19.17 4.08
CA PRO A 410 8.45 20.44 3.91
C PRO A 410 9.52 20.58 5.00
N ASN A 411 10.80 20.63 4.62
CA ASN A 411 11.84 21.06 5.55
C ASN A 411 11.77 22.58 5.75
N PRO A 412 11.96 23.07 6.99
CA PRO A 412 11.98 24.50 7.26
C PRO A 412 13.22 25.13 6.65
N VAL A 413 13.04 26.34 6.12
CA VAL A 413 14.13 27.19 5.67
C VAL A 413 14.82 27.75 6.92
N SER A 414 16.10 27.40 7.10
CA SER A 414 17.07 28.17 7.89
C SER A 414 18.41 28.16 7.17
#